data_AF-A0A259DG92-F1
#
_entry.id   AF-A0A259DG92-F1
#
_cell.length_a   1.000
_cell.length_b   1.000
_cell.length_c   1.000
_cell.angle_alpha   90.00
_cell.angle_beta   90.00
_cell.angle_gamma   90.00
#
_symmetry.space_group_name_H-M   'P 1'
#
loop_
_entity.id
_entity.type
_entity.pdbx_description
1 polymer ?
#
loop_
_entity_poly.entity_id
_entity_poly.type
_entity_poly.pdbx_seq_one_letter_code
_entity_poly.pdbx_strand_id
1 'polypeptide(L)' 'GELFKTLAGKHSLVVVEHDMAFIEQLGGKVTVLHEGSVLAEGNLAMVQADPRVIEVYLGR' A
#
# COMPACT_ATOMS: atom_id res chain seq x y z
N GLY A 1 10.81 -7.06 -8.33
CA GLY A 1 11.14 -5.64 -8.11
C GLY A 1 11.61 -4.91 -9.36
N GLU A 2 12.64 -5.42 -10.06
CA GLU A 2 13.29 -4.63 -11.13
C GLU A 2 12.38 -4.17 -12.27
N LEU A 3 11.45 -5.03 -12.75
CA LEU A 3 10.52 -4.64 -13.82
C LEU A 3 9.64 -3.44 -13.46
N PHE A 4 9.11 -3.39 -12.24
CA PHE A 4 8.29 -2.25 -11.80
C PHE A 4 9.12 -0.97 -11.73
N LYS A 5 10.38 -1.08 -11.29
CA LYS A 5 11.31 0.05 -11.27
C LYS A 5 11.64 0.57 -12.67
N THR A 6 11.72 -0.29 -13.70
CA THR A 6 11.99 0.16 -15.08
C THR A 6 10.78 0.79 -15.77
N LEU A 7 9.56 0.47 -15.31
CA LEU A 7 8.30 1.04 -15.79
C LEU A 7 7.89 2.31 -15.04
N ALA A 8 8.32 2.46 -13.78
CA ALA A 8 8.06 3.64 -12.96
C ALA A 8 8.57 4.92 -13.65
N GLY A 9 7.74 5.97 -13.63
CA GLY A 9 8.04 7.25 -14.32
C GLY A 9 7.78 7.25 -15.83
N LYS A 10 7.60 6.09 -16.47
CA LYS A 10 7.18 5.96 -17.88
C LYS A 10 5.70 5.61 -18.03
N HIS A 11 5.17 4.86 -17.06
CA HIS A 11 3.79 4.42 -17.01
C HIS A 11 3.21 4.67 -15.62
N SER A 12 1.89 4.78 -15.54
CA SER A 12 1.18 4.67 -14.27
C SER A 12 1.11 3.20 -13.87
N LEU A 13 1.50 2.89 -12.64
CA LEU A 13 1.51 1.54 -12.09
C LEU A 13 0.52 1.47 -10.93
N VAL A 14 -0.34 0.46 -10.94
CA VAL A 14 -1.21 0.10 -9.81
C VAL A 14 -0.84 -1.32 -9.41
N VAL A 15 -0.54 -1.51 -8.12
CA VAL A 15 -0.12 -2.78 -7.55
C VAL A 15 -1.03 -3.09 -6.37
N VAL A 16 -1.50 -4.33 -6.29
CA VAL A 16 -2.30 -4.85 -5.17
C VAL A 16 -1.56 -6.07 -4.64
N GLU A 17 -0.96 -5.94 -3.47
CA GLU A 17 -0.16 -6.97 -2.83
C GLU A 17 -0.35 -6.95 -1.30
N HIS A 18 -0.05 -8.07 -0.67
CA HIS A 18 -0.13 -8.25 0.78
C HIS A 18 1.25 -8.20 1.48
N ASP A 19 2.33 -8.26 0.70
CA ASP A 19 3.70 -8.12 1.19
C ASP A 19 4.07 -6.63 1.36
N MET A 20 4.11 -6.17 2.60
CA MET A 20 4.41 -4.77 2.92
C MET A 20 5.86 -4.39 2.66
N ALA A 21 6.81 -5.34 2.73
CA ALA A 21 8.21 -5.06 2.41
C ALA A 21 8.38 -4.81 0.90
N PHE A 22 7.60 -5.50 0.07
CA PHE A 22 7.55 -5.23 -1.36
C PHE A 22 6.92 -3.86 -1.68
N ILE A 23 5.81 -3.50 -1.03
CA ILE A 23 5.17 -2.17 -1.18
C ILE A 23 6.14 -1.05 -0.77
N GLU A 24 6.91 -1.25 0.30
CA GLU A 24 7.93 -0.30 0.74
C GLU A 24 8.98 -0.04 -0.35
N GLN A 25 9.45 -1.11 -1.00
CA GLN A 25 10.45 -1.02 -2.07
C GLN A 25 9.97 -0.32 -3.34
N LEU A 26 8.66 -0.36 -3.62
CA LEU A 26 8.07 0.35 -4.76
C LEU A 26 8.04 1.86 -4.51
N GLY A 27 7.78 2.26 -3.26
CA GLY A 27 7.60 3.65 -2.88
C GLY A 27 6.34 4.26 -3.51
N GLY A 28 5.81 5.29 -2.88
CA GLY A 28 4.66 6.04 -3.38
C GLY A 28 3.46 5.97 -2.45
N LYS A 29 2.30 6.34 -3.01
CA LYS A 29 1.04 6.43 -2.28
C LYS A 29 0.45 5.04 -2.07
N VAL A 30 0.10 4.75 -0.83
CA VAL A 30 -0.58 3.52 -0.41
C VAL A 30 -2.01 3.88 -0.04
N THR A 31 -2.96 3.09 -0.53
CA THR A 31 -4.38 3.21 -0.19
C THR A 31 -4.83 1.88 0.40
N VAL A 32 -5.39 1.90 1.60
CA VAL A 32 -5.99 0.72 2.24
C VAL A 32 -7.50 0.77 2.04
N LEU A 33 -8.04 -0.32 1.52
CA LEU A 33 -9.47 -0.53 1.32
C LEU A 33 -10.01 -1.49 2.37
N HIS A 34 -11.18 -1.15 2.93
CA HIS A 34 -11.92 -2.01 3.84
C HIS A 34 -13.42 -1.88 3.52
N GLU A 35 -14.12 -3.02 3.40
CA GLU A 35 -15.56 -3.09 3.07
C GLU A 35 -15.99 -2.21 1.88
N GLY A 36 -15.18 -2.18 0.82
CA GLY A 36 -15.47 -1.41 -0.40
C GLY A 36 -15.25 0.10 -0.28
N SER A 37 -14.71 0.57 0.85
CA SER A 37 -14.40 1.99 1.09
C SER A 37 -12.93 2.21 1.39
N VAL A 38 -12.43 3.43 1.15
CA VAL A 38 -11.08 3.83 1.55
C VAL A 38 -11.03 4.00 3.07
N LEU A 39 -10.20 3.20 3.72
CA LEU A 39 -9.95 3.27 5.16
C LEU A 39 -8.89 4.32 5.49
N ALA A 40 -7.77 4.26 4.76
CA ALA A 40 -6.61 5.13 4.94
C ALA A 40 -5.86 5.32 3.63
N GLU A 41 -5.21 6.47 3.47
CA GLU A 41 -4.36 6.78 2.33
C GLU A 41 -3.16 7.61 2.79
N GLY A 42 -1.95 7.28 2.30
CA GLY A 42 -0.72 7.97 2.70
C GLY A 42 0.52 7.24 2.23
N ASN A 43 1.68 7.56 2.83
CA ASN A 43 2.85 6.70 2.68
C ASN A 43 2.70 5.43 3.53
N LEU A 44 3.51 4.41 3.26
CA LEU A 44 3.41 3.13 3.95
C LEU A 44 3.52 3.26 5.47
N ALA A 45 4.47 4.05 5.98
CA ALA A 45 4.69 4.21 7.42
C ALA A 45 3.48 4.84 8.13
N MET A 46 2.87 5.86 7.53
CA MET A 46 1.65 6.50 8.06
C MET A 46 0.48 5.52 8.12
N VAL A 47 0.28 4.76 7.04
CA VAL A 47 -0.83 3.82 6.94
C VAL A 47 -0.65 2.61 7.86
N GLN A 48 0.58 2.13 8.03
CA GLN A 48 0.91 1.06 8.99
C GLN A 48 0.72 1.50 10.44
N ALA A 49 0.95 2.77 10.74
CA ALA A 49 0.73 3.33 12.07
C ALA A 49 -0.74 3.66 12.36
N ASP A 50 -1.63 3.58 11.36
CA ASP A 50 -3.05 3.87 11.53
C ASP A 50 -3.71 2.75 12.36
N PRO A 51 -4.24 3.05 13.56
CA PRO A 51 -4.86 2.04 14.43
C PRO A 51 -6.00 1.29 13.74
N ARG A 52 -6.74 1.94 12.82
CA ARG A 52 -7.85 1.33 12.08
C ARG A 52 -7.36 0.29 11.09
N VAL A 53 -6.20 0.53 10.47
CA VAL A 53 -5.56 -0.43 9.54
C VAL A 53 -5.05 -1.64 10.32
N ILE A 54 -4.44 -1.41 11.49
CA ILE A 54 -3.95 -2.48 12.38
C ILE A 54 -5.11 -3.39 12.81
N GLU A 55 -6.24 -2.80 13.22
CA GLU A 55 -7.42 -3.54 13.65
C GLU A 55 -7.97 -4.45 12.53
N VAL A 56 -8.10 -3.92 11.32
CA VAL A 56 -8.58 -4.68 10.14
C VAL A 56 -7.61 -5.80 9.75
N TYR A 57 -6.30 -5.58 9.82
CA TYR A 57 -5.29 -6.61 9.47
C TYR A 57 -5.18 -7.73 10.52
N LEU A 58 -5.43 -7.44 11.80
CA LEU A 58 -5.32 -8.42 12.89
C LEU A 58 -6.63 -9.16 13.20
N GLY A 59 -7.71 -8.86 12.48
CA GLY A 59 -8.94 -9.64 12.48
C GLY A 59 -9.75 -9.52 13.77
N ARG A 60 -10.28 -8.33 14.03
CA ARG A 60 -11.54 -8.21 14.79
C ARG A 60 -12.69 -7.92 13.85
#